data_AF-A0A8T2TGZ9-F1
#
_entry.id   AF-A0A8T2TGZ9-F1
#
_cell.length_a   1.000
_cell.length_b   1.000
_cell.length_c   1.000
_cell.angle_alpha   90.00
_cell.angle_beta   90.00
_cell.angle_gamma   90.00
#
_symmetry.space_group_name_H-M   'P 1'
#
loop_
_entity.id
_entity.type
_entity.pdbx_description
1 polymer ?
#
loop_
_entity_poly.entity_id
_entity_poly.type
_entity_poly.pdbx_seq_one_letter_code
_entity_poly.pdbx_strand_id
1 'polypeptide(L)'
;MAHPQDLLLQQKLVVVGDGRIGRAFVQMAGPGTKLVGKGQFVVNEEDKHVNCPIIVATHCSDLNAVLEKTCKSRWRDLVFVQNGMIQPWLKQNDLQENTQILLFMSSFPENPSEPKGRMHIQNGGRNSCAWGRWGDAMSQIMQNGGLGCSVLRSHEEFLEVMIEKLLWSSIFWLLSDALGGLCVGELAQSYKWAVQELTGELLPLALGKIGNINSSAERSNDRIGEMCERISEDEMLKRLCAYSFAIHDAVPSRSVALSEFQWRNGWFLEQDITSCHLRWLRAAGVDSMIPRH
;
A
#
# COMPACT_ATOMS: atom_id res chain seq x y z
N MET A 1 -8.04 28.62 -33.00
CA MET A 1 -8.20 27.20 -33.37
C MET A 1 -7.11 26.44 -32.63
N ALA A 2 -7.46 25.49 -31.77
CA ALA A 2 -6.50 24.75 -30.97
C ALA A 2 -5.63 23.84 -31.86
N HIS A 3 -4.35 23.68 -31.51
CA HIS A 3 -3.39 22.90 -32.29
C HIS A 3 -3.80 21.41 -32.22
N PRO A 4 -3.59 20.58 -33.26
CA PRO A 4 -3.95 19.14 -33.23
C PRO A 4 -3.29 18.32 -32.10
N GLN A 5 -2.23 18.85 -31.46
CA GLN A 5 -1.61 18.27 -30.27
C GLN A 5 -2.38 18.61 -28.97
N ASP A 6 -3.17 19.68 -28.93
CA ASP A 6 -3.99 20.06 -27.76
C ASP A 6 -5.24 19.18 -27.61
N LEU A 7 -5.66 18.52 -28.68
CA LEU A 7 -6.82 17.60 -28.70
C LEU A 7 -6.49 16.17 -28.26
N LEU A 8 -5.19 15.83 -28.10
CA LEU A 8 -4.72 14.54 -27.59
C LEU A 8 -4.39 14.57 -26.09
N LEU A 9 -4.52 15.73 -25.42
CA LEU A 9 -4.09 15.96 -24.04
C LEU A 9 -5.21 15.99 -22.99
N GLN A 10 -6.48 15.77 -23.35
CA GLN A 10 -7.51 15.47 -22.35
C GLN A 10 -7.55 13.97 -22.01
N GLN A 11 -6.39 13.38 -21.73
CA GLN A 11 -6.32 12.03 -21.16
C GLN A 11 -6.99 12.07 -19.78
N LYS A 12 -8.23 11.59 -19.71
CA LYS A 12 -8.99 11.46 -18.46
C LYS A 12 -8.36 10.36 -17.60
N LEU A 13 -7.33 10.71 -16.82
CA LEU A 13 -6.90 9.88 -15.71
C LEU A 13 -8.11 9.63 -14.80
N VAL A 14 -8.28 8.39 -14.33
CA VAL A 14 -9.37 8.05 -13.41
C VAL A 14 -8.78 7.75 -12.05
N VAL A 15 -9.35 8.34 -11.00
CA VAL A 15 -9.03 8.03 -9.61
C VAL A 15 -10.29 7.51 -8.94
N VAL A 16 -10.23 6.30 -8.38
CA VAL A 16 -11.32 5.64 -7.67
C VAL A 16 -11.10 5.77 -6.17
N GLY A 17 -12.08 6.34 -5.46
CA GLY A 17 -12.02 6.62 -4.03
C GLY A 17 -11.86 8.09 -3.75
N ASP A 18 -12.87 8.72 -3.15
CA ASP A 18 -12.92 10.16 -2.86
C ASP A 18 -12.37 10.53 -1.47
N GLY A 19 -11.57 9.63 -0.89
CA GLY A 19 -10.86 9.84 0.37
C GLY A 19 -9.58 10.66 0.21
N ARG A 20 -8.81 10.77 1.29
CA ARG A 20 -7.61 11.62 1.38
C ARG A 20 -6.54 11.28 0.32
N ILE A 21 -6.31 9.99 0.07
CA ILE A 21 -5.32 9.55 -0.92
C ILE A 21 -5.80 9.81 -2.35
N GLY A 22 -7.05 9.48 -2.67
CA GLY A 22 -7.58 9.73 -4.00
C GLY A 22 -7.64 11.22 -4.35
N ARG A 23 -8.01 12.08 -3.40
CA ARG A 23 -7.97 13.54 -3.60
C ARG A 23 -6.55 14.07 -3.78
N ALA A 24 -5.58 13.56 -3.03
CA ALA A 24 -4.17 13.87 -3.26
C ALA A 24 -3.75 13.50 -4.69
N PHE A 25 -4.12 12.32 -5.18
CA PHE A 25 -3.84 11.94 -6.58
C PHE A 25 -4.51 12.83 -7.61
N VAL A 26 -5.75 13.28 -7.39
CA VAL A 26 -6.41 14.25 -8.26
C VAL A 26 -5.64 15.57 -8.30
N GLN A 27 -5.17 16.08 -7.15
CA GLN A 27 -4.37 17.29 -7.08
C GLN A 27 -3.02 17.14 -7.80
N MET A 28 -2.35 16.00 -7.63
CA MET A 28 -1.07 15.70 -8.26
C MET A 28 -1.18 15.50 -9.77
N ALA A 29 -2.23 14.84 -10.23
CA ALA A 29 -2.46 14.60 -11.65
C ALA A 29 -2.92 15.86 -12.41
N GLY A 30 -3.61 16.77 -11.72
CA GLY A 30 -4.02 18.06 -12.28
C GLY A 30 -5.37 18.04 -13.01
N PRO A 31 -5.69 19.14 -13.73
CA PRO A 31 -6.98 19.33 -14.38
C PRO A 31 -7.33 18.22 -15.38
N GLY A 32 -8.61 17.85 -15.44
CA GLY A 32 -9.10 16.78 -16.34
C GLY A 32 -9.11 15.38 -15.71
N THR A 33 -8.55 15.21 -14.50
CA THR A 33 -8.63 13.96 -13.74
C THR A 33 -10.06 13.71 -13.25
N LYS A 34 -10.62 12.55 -13.57
CA LYS A 34 -11.94 12.11 -13.12
C LYS A 34 -11.84 11.44 -11.75
N LEU A 35 -12.48 12.03 -10.74
CA LEU A 35 -12.66 11.40 -9.43
C LEU A 35 -13.96 10.58 -9.41
N VAL A 36 -13.87 9.32 -9.02
CA VAL A 36 -14.98 8.37 -8.94
C VAL A 36 -15.19 7.98 -7.48
N GLY A 37 -16.37 8.28 -6.94
CA GLY A 37 -16.77 7.93 -5.59
C GLY A 37 -17.43 6.54 -5.50
N LYS A 38 -17.79 6.14 -4.28
CA LYS A 38 -18.46 4.86 -4.02
C LYS A 38 -19.76 4.73 -4.82
N GLY A 39 -19.96 3.58 -5.47
CA GLY A 39 -21.17 3.25 -6.24
C GLY A 39 -21.20 3.80 -7.67
N GLN A 40 -20.27 4.68 -8.05
CA GLN A 40 -20.18 5.23 -9.40
C GLN A 40 -19.44 4.26 -10.35
N PHE A 41 -19.77 4.32 -11.65
CA PHE A 41 -19.01 3.57 -12.66
C PHE A 41 -17.63 4.16 -12.85
N VAL A 42 -16.62 3.29 -12.83
CA VAL A 42 -15.21 3.66 -12.99
C VAL A 42 -14.94 3.99 -14.45
N VAL A 43 -15.21 3.02 -15.33
CA VAL A 43 -15.09 3.13 -16.79
C VAL A 43 -16.37 2.62 -17.44
N ASN A 44 -17.03 3.47 -18.23
CA ASN A 44 -18.20 3.10 -19.03
C ASN A 44 -17.78 2.49 -20.38
N GLU A 45 -18.71 1.88 -21.11
CA GLU A 45 -18.45 1.31 -22.46
C GLU A 45 -17.80 2.32 -23.43
N GLU A 46 -18.14 3.60 -23.32
CA GLU A 46 -17.59 4.69 -24.14
C GLU A 46 -16.09 4.91 -23.91
N ASP A 47 -15.59 4.59 -22.71
CA ASP A 47 -14.21 4.81 -22.29
C ASP A 47 -13.34 3.54 -22.43
N LYS A 48 -13.87 2.44 -23.01
CA LYS A 48 -13.16 1.14 -23.09
C LYS A 48 -11.89 1.15 -23.92
N HIS A 49 -11.75 2.13 -24.82
CA HIS A 49 -10.58 2.26 -25.71
C HIS A 49 -9.51 3.22 -25.15
N VAL A 50 -9.79 3.90 -24.03
CA VAL A 50 -8.84 4.84 -23.43
C VAL A 50 -7.68 4.05 -22.81
N ASN A 51 -6.44 4.40 -23.16
CA ASN A 51 -5.23 3.80 -22.59
C ASN A 51 -4.60 4.74 -21.56
N CYS A 52 -5.16 4.76 -20.35
CA CYS A 52 -4.67 5.55 -19.23
C CYS A 52 -4.75 4.75 -17.92
N PRO A 53 -3.94 5.08 -16.89
CA PRO A 53 -4.04 4.42 -15.60
C PRO A 53 -5.37 4.73 -14.90
N ILE A 54 -5.84 3.77 -14.11
CA ILE A 54 -7.00 3.89 -13.23
C ILE A 54 -6.49 3.68 -11.80
N ILE A 55 -6.29 4.76 -11.07
CA ILE A 55 -5.72 4.73 -9.72
C ILE A 55 -6.80 4.26 -8.74
N VAL A 56 -6.59 3.12 -8.11
CA VAL A 56 -7.52 2.55 -7.13
C VAL A 56 -7.11 3.01 -5.74
N ALA A 57 -7.65 4.14 -5.27
CA ALA A 57 -7.39 4.75 -3.96
C ALA A 57 -8.56 4.55 -2.97
N THR A 58 -9.24 3.41 -3.07
CA THR A 58 -10.29 2.99 -2.12
C THR A 58 -9.74 2.04 -1.05
N HIS A 59 -10.52 1.81 0.00
CA HIS A 59 -10.21 0.84 1.03
C HIS A 59 -10.22 -0.60 0.47
N CYS A 60 -9.41 -1.50 1.02
CA CYS A 60 -9.26 -2.87 0.53
C CYS A 60 -10.59 -3.66 0.49
N SER A 61 -11.51 -3.38 1.41
CA SER A 61 -12.86 -3.99 1.43
C SER A 61 -13.72 -3.65 0.20
N ASP A 62 -13.41 -2.58 -0.52
CA ASP A 62 -14.20 -2.12 -1.67
C ASP A 62 -13.59 -2.59 -3.01
N LEU A 63 -12.49 -3.36 -3.02
CA LEU A 63 -11.80 -3.76 -4.25
C LEU A 63 -12.69 -4.58 -5.21
N ASN A 64 -13.53 -5.48 -4.69
CA ASN A 64 -14.48 -6.24 -5.51
C ASN A 64 -15.45 -5.31 -6.24
N ALA A 65 -15.97 -4.28 -5.56
CA ALA A 65 -16.88 -3.30 -6.16
C ALA A 65 -16.18 -2.48 -7.26
N VAL A 66 -14.86 -2.25 -7.16
CA VAL A 66 -14.10 -1.60 -8.23
C VAL A 66 -14.08 -2.47 -9.48
N LEU A 67 -13.85 -3.78 -9.35
CA LEU A 67 -13.88 -4.71 -10.49
C LEU A 67 -15.26 -4.77 -11.15
N GLU A 68 -16.32 -4.88 -10.35
CA GLU A 68 -17.71 -4.88 -10.83
C GLU A 68 -18.08 -3.59 -11.60
N LYS A 69 -17.47 -2.46 -11.24
CA LYS A 69 -17.71 -1.15 -11.85
C LYS A 69 -16.69 -0.76 -12.93
N THR A 70 -15.77 -1.66 -13.27
CA THR A 70 -14.75 -1.45 -14.30
C THR A 70 -14.93 -2.46 -15.41
N CYS A 71 -15.03 -2.00 -16.66
CA CYS A 71 -15.06 -2.89 -17.83
C CYS A 71 -13.83 -3.84 -17.81
N LYS A 72 -14.06 -5.15 -17.97
CA LYS A 72 -13.02 -6.18 -17.83
C LYS A 72 -11.82 -5.95 -18.76
N SER A 73 -12.04 -5.39 -19.94
CA SER A 73 -10.97 -5.05 -20.90
C SER A 73 -9.98 -3.99 -20.38
N ARG A 74 -10.38 -3.23 -19.36
CA ARG A 74 -9.61 -2.16 -18.70
C ARG A 74 -9.05 -2.58 -17.35
N TRP A 75 -9.28 -3.81 -16.89
CA TRP A 75 -8.72 -4.29 -15.62
C TRP A 75 -7.20 -4.20 -15.59
N ARG A 76 -6.52 -4.47 -16.71
CA ARG A 76 -5.06 -4.29 -16.88
C ARG A 76 -4.55 -2.86 -16.68
N ASP A 77 -5.45 -1.87 -16.59
CA ASP A 77 -5.12 -0.47 -16.37
C ASP A 77 -5.33 -0.02 -14.91
N LEU A 78 -5.86 -0.91 -14.05
CA LEU A 78 -5.96 -0.66 -12.62
C LEU A 78 -4.57 -0.57 -12.00
N VAL A 79 -4.36 0.50 -11.22
CA VAL A 79 -3.16 0.76 -10.42
C VAL A 79 -3.54 0.68 -8.95
N PHE A 80 -3.02 -0.32 -8.25
CA PHE A 80 -3.35 -0.56 -6.84
C PHE A 80 -2.41 0.20 -5.92
N VAL A 81 -2.95 1.00 -5.00
CA VAL A 81 -2.17 1.80 -4.03
C VAL A 81 -2.47 1.42 -2.57
N GLN A 82 -3.05 0.23 -2.38
CA GLN A 82 -3.53 -0.28 -1.10
C GLN A 82 -2.39 -0.48 -0.10
N ASN A 83 -2.73 -0.32 1.18
CA ASN A 83 -1.89 -0.79 2.28
C ASN A 83 -2.25 -2.24 2.64
N GLY A 84 -1.28 -2.97 3.20
CA GLY A 84 -1.46 -4.36 3.60
C GLY A 84 -1.22 -5.36 2.46
N MET A 85 -1.46 -6.63 2.75
CA MET A 85 -1.20 -7.76 1.87
C MET A 85 -2.41 -8.07 0.98
N ILE A 86 -2.38 -7.57 -0.26
CA ILE A 86 -3.43 -7.83 -1.25
C ILE A 86 -3.06 -8.90 -2.29
N GLN A 87 -1.85 -9.47 -2.23
CA GLN A 87 -1.39 -10.47 -3.22
C GLN A 87 -2.34 -11.68 -3.38
N PRO A 88 -2.90 -12.26 -2.30
CA PRO A 88 -3.88 -13.33 -2.45
C PRO A 88 -5.12 -12.91 -3.26
N TRP A 89 -5.61 -11.69 -3.02
CA TRP A 89 -6.77 -11.14 -3.74
C TRP A 89 -6.43 -10.87 -5.21
N LEU A 90 -5.24 -10.34 -5.51
CA LEU A 90 -4.78 -10.14 -6.89
C LEU A 90 -4.68 -11.47 -7.65
N LYS A 91 -4.13 -12.51 -7.02
CA LYS A 91 -4.07 -13.86 -7.61
C LYS A 91 -5.44 -14.46 -7.88
N GLN A 92 -6.36 -14.35 -6.93
CA GLN A 92 -7.73 -14.87 -7.09
C GLN A 92 -8.50 -14.20 -8.26
N ASN A 93 -8.13 -12.97 -8.62
CA ASN A 93 -8.78 -12.20 -9.68
C ASN A 93 -7.96 -12.11 -10.98
N ASP A 94 -6.82 -12.81 -11.07
CA ASP A 94 -5.91 -12.79 -12.23
C ASP A 94 -5.36 -11.37 -12.54
N LEU A 95 -4.94 -10.67 -11.49
CA LEU A 95 -4.45 -9.27 -11.53
C LEU A 95 -3.02 -9.13 -10.99
N GLN A 96 -2.24 -10.23 -10.94
CA GLN A 96 -0.89 -10.22 -10.37
C GLN A 96 0.08 -9.31 -11.14
N GLU A 97 -0.14 -9.16 -12.46
CA GLU A 97 0.67 -8.31 -13.36
C GLU A 97 0.23 -6.85 -13.40
N ASN A 98 -0.78 -6.47 -12.61
CA ASN A 98 -1.22 -5.08 -12.55
C ASN A 98 -0.17 -4.19 -11.90
N THR A 99 -0.23 -2.89 -12.24
CA THR A 99 0.65 -1.92 -11.60
C THR A 99 0.29 -1.79 -10.13
N GLN A 100 1.29 -1.79 -9.27
CA GLN A 100 1.14 -1.64 -7.82
C GLN A 100 2.07 -0.55 -7.30
N ILE A 101 1.62 0.18 -6.27
CA ILE A 101 2.41 1.23 -5.63
C ILE A 101 2.38 1.12 -4.12
N LEU A 102 3.57 1.12 -3.54
CA LEU A 102 3.80 1.24 -2.11
C LEU A 102 4.01 2.72 -1.78
N LEU A 103 2.94 3.34 -1.28
CA LEU A 103 2.99 4.75 -0.86
C LEU A 103 3.82 4.93 0.42
N PHE A 104 4.81 5.82 0.35
CA PHE A 104 5.56 6.36 1.48
C PHE A 104 5.29 7.88 1.56
N MET A 105 4.04 8.21 1.91
CA MET A 105 3.52 9.58 2.00
C MET A 105 2.30 9.59 2.93
N SER A 106 1.93 10.76 3.44
CA SER A 106 0.68 10.99 4.15
C SER A 106 -0.10 12.14 3.52
N SER A 107 -1.43 12.08 3.60
CA SER A 107 -2.29 13.20 3.20
C SER A 107 -3.39 13.45 4.21
N PHE A 108 -3.69 14.73 4.40
CA PHE A 108 -4.69 15.22 5.34
C PHE A 108 -5.32 16.50 4.78
N PRO A 109 -6.57 16.82 5.14
CA PRO A 109 -7.22 18.03 4.64
C PRO A 109 -6.47 19.28 5.14
N GLU A 110 -6.27 20.27 4.26
CA GLU A 110 -5.72 21.58 4.64
C GLU A 110 -6.63 22.31 5.64
N ASN A 111 -7.95 22.13 5.50
CA ASN A 111 -8.95 22.59 6.45
C ASN A 111 -9.63 21.38 7.14
N PRO A 112 -9.42 21.14 8.44
CA PRO A 112 -10.05 20.04 9.17
C PRO A 112 -11.59 20.02 9.11
N SER A 113 -12.23 21.19 8.93
CA SER A 113 -13.68 21.31 8.78
C SER A 113 -14.18 20.86 7.40
N GLU A 114 -13.27 20.72 6.43
CA GLU A 114 -13.54 20.26 5.08
C GLU A 114 -12.77 18.97 4.80
N PRO A 115 -13.20 17.81 5.32
CA PRO A 115 -12.47 16.54 5.20
C PRO A 115 -12.34 16.05 3.74
N LYS A 116 -13.15 16.61 2.84
CA LYS A 116 -13.14 16.36 1.39
C LYS A 116 -12.59 17.55 0.59
N GLY A 117 -12.00 18.55 1.24
CA GLY A 117 -11.41 19.72 0.59
C GLY A 117 -10.07 19.42 -0.08
N ARG A 118 -9.23 20.44 -0.18
CA ARG A 118 -7.85 20.34 -0.66
C ARG A 118 -7.00 19.57 0.36
N MET A 119 -6.17 18.64 -0.11
CA MET A 119 -5.26 17.89 0.75
C MET A 119 -3.89 18.55 0.81
N HIS A 120 -3.32 18.61 2.01
CA HIS A 120 -1.90 18.72 2.23
C HIS A 120 -1.25 17.36 1.93
N ILE A 121 -0.19 17.37 1.12
CA ILE A 121 0.55 16.17 0.71
C ILE A 121 1.92 16.23 1.37
N GLN A 122 2.23 15.23 2.18
CA GLN A 122 3.47 15.19 2.95
C GLN A 122 4.31 13.97 2.55
N ASN A 123 5.60 14.21 2.29
CA ASN A 123 6.57 13.17 2.03
C ASN A 123 6.76 12.30 3.28
N GLY A 124 6.73 10.98 3.12
CA GLY A 124 6.84 10.03 4.21
C GLY A 124 8.28 9.69 4.61
N GLY A 125 9.28 10.51 4.27
CA GLY A 125 10.68 10.29 4.64
C GLY A 125 11.49 9.43 3.66
N ARG A 126 10.86 8.91 2.60
CA ARG A 126 11.52 8.20 1.49
C ARG A 126 10.66 8.18 0.25
N ASN A 127 11.23 7.75 -0.89
CA ASN A 127 10.48 7.58 -2.13
C ASN A 127 9.41 6.48 -1.98
N SER A 128 8.24 6.74 -2.57
CA SER A 128 7.27 5.66 -2.87
C SER A 128 7.85 4.70 -3.90
N CYS A 129 7.34 3.47 -3.99
CA CYS A 129 7.83 2.49 -4.95
C CYS A 129 6.71 2.03 -5.86
N ALA A 130 6.93 2.04 -7.16
CA ALA A 130 5.98 1.58 -8.17
C ALA A 130 6.55 0.41 -8.96
N TRP A 131 5.71 -0.56 -9.30
CA TRP A 131 6.05 -1.65 -10.21
C TRP A 131 4.90 -1.89 -11.19
N GLY A 132 5.24 -2.31 -12.41
CA GLY A 132 4.30 -2.61 -13.48
C GLY A 132 4.19 -1.51 -14.53
N ARG A 133 3.37 -1.76 -15.54
CA ARG A 133 3.30 -0.98 -16.80
C ARG A 133 3.04 0.52 -16.65
N TRP A 134 2.38 0.96 -15.57
CA TRP A 134 2.07 2.37 -15.32
C TRP A 134 3.06 3.02 -14.35
N GLY A 135 4.15 2.34 -13.98
CA GLY A 135 5.14 2.83 -13.01
C GLY A 135 5.68 4.23 -13.34
N ASP A 136 6.10 4.46 -14.60
CA ASP A 136 6.64 5.75 -15.03
C ASP A 136 5.58 6.87 -14.97
N ALA A 137 4.34 6.58 -15.43
CA ALA A 137 3.24 7.54 -15.36
C ALA A 137 2.92 7.93 -13.92
N MET A 138 2.94 6.94 -13.02
CA MET A 138 2.70 7.15 -11.60
C MET A 138 3.84 7.90 -10.93
N SER A 139 5.08 7.65 -11.33
CA SER A 139 6.23 8.44 -10.89
C SER A 139 6.09 9.92 -11.28
N GLN A 140 5.67 10.20 -12.52
CA GLN A 140 5.42 11.57 -12.96
C GLN A 140 4.30 12.25 -12.17
N ILE A 141 3.19 11.54 -11.93
CA ILE A 141 2.08 12.06 -11.10
C ILE A 141 2.59 12.40 -9.70
N MET A 142 3.32 11.50 -9.05
CA MET A 142 3.85 11.76 -7.71
C MET A 142 4.85 12.94 -7.68
N GLN A 143 5.68 13.07 -8.72
CA GLN A 143 6.62 14.19 -8.85
C GLN A 143 5.90 15.54 -8.93
N ASN A 144 4.76 15.62 -9.62
CA ASN A 144 3.95 16.84 -9.67
C ASN A 144 3.44 17.26 -8.27
N GLY A 145 3.31 16.31 -7.34
CA GLY A 145 3.01 16.55 -5.94
C GLY A 145 4.22 16.86 -5.05
N GLY A 146 5.43 16.97 -5.62
CA GLY A 146 6.67 17.12 -4.86
C GLY A 146 7.13 15.84 -4.15
N LEU A 147 6.60 14.68 -4.54
CA LEU A 147 6.96 13.38 -3.98
C LEU A 147 7.94 12.63 -4.88
N GLY A 148 8.87 11.90 -4.28
CA GLY A 148 9.70 10.94 -5.01
C GLY A 148 9.00 9.60 -5.19
N CYS A 149 9.20 8.97 -6.35
CA CYS A 149 8.73 7.62 -6.64
C CYS A 149 9.82 6.84 -7.40
N SER A 150 10.22 5.69 -6.88
CA SER A 150 11.18 4.79 -7.51
C SER A 150 10.42 3.73 -8.31
N VAL A 151 10.64 3.69 -9.62
CA VAL A 151 10.09 2.65 -10.50
C VAL A 151 11.00 1.43 -10.47
N LEU A 152 10.53 0.36 -9.83
CA LEU A 152 11.26 -0.89 -9.66
C LEU A 152 11.21 -1.72 -10.94
N ARG A 153 12.31 -2.40 -11.26
CA ARG A 153 12.48 -3.08 -12.55
C ARG A 153 12.04 -4.53 -12.51
N SER A 154 11.99 -5.12 -11.32
CA SER A 154 11.60 -6.50 -11.11
C SER A 154 10.46 -6.60 -10.11
N HIS A 155 9.67 -7.67 -10.20
CA HIS A 155 8.56 -7.90 -9.27
C HIS A 155 9.12 -8.27 -7.88
N GLU A 156 10.25 -8.95 -7.85
CA GLU A 156 10.97 -9.37 -6.66
C GLU A 156 11.42 -8.16 -5.84
N GLU A 157 12.02 -7.14 -6.47
CA GLU A 157 12.32 -5.87 -5.80
C GLU A 157 11.06 -5.25 -5.16
N PHE A 158 9.91 -5.31 -5.86
CA PHE A 158 8.67 -4.78 -5.34
C PHE A 158 8.14 -5.58 -4.15
N LEU A 159 8.16 -6.91 -4.24
CA LEU A 159 7.73 -7.79 -3.15
C LEU A 159 8.59 -7.59 -1.91
N GLU A 160 9.90 -7.39 -2.06
CA GLU A 160 10.81 -7.10 -0.96
C GLU A 160 10.44 -5.82 -0.22
N VAL A 161 10.16 -4.72 -0.94
CA VAL A 161 9.71 -3.46 -0.32
C VAL A 161 8.28 -3.58 0.25
N MET A 162 7.43 -4.42 -0.36
CA MET A 162 6.07 -4.68 0.12
C MET A 162 6.10 -5.41 1.47
N ILE A 163 6.98 -6.40 1.63
CA ILE A 163 7.19 -7.10 2.91
C ILE A 163 7.66 -6.12 3.98
N GLU A 164 8.65 -5.28 3.66
CA GLU A 164 9.12 -4.24 4.58
C GLU A 164 7.96 -3.34 5.03
N LYS A 165 7.16 -2.83 4.09
CA LYS A 165 6.02 -1.96 4.39
C LYS A 165 4.93 -2.69 5.18
N LEU A 166 4.66 -3.96 4.89
CA LEU A 166 3.70 -4.77 5.63
C LEU A 166 4.14 -4.95 7.08
N LEU A 167 5.39 -5.34 7.31
CA LEU A 167 5.95 -5.49 8.66
C LEU A 167 5.89 -4.16 9.41
N TRP A 168 6.39 -3.08 8.81
CA TRP A 168 6.36 -1.76 9.45
C TRP A 168 4.95 -1.36 9.86
N SER A 169 4.00 -1.47 8.93
CA SER A 169 2.60 -1.06 9.13
C SER A 169 1.78 -2.02 10.01
N SER A 170 2.33 -3.17 10.37
CA SER A 170 1.74 -4.15 11.28
C SER A 170 2.32 -4.05 12.70
N ILE A 171 3.62 -3.78 12.80
CA ILE A 171 4.39 -3.70 14.04
C ILE A 171 4.24 -2.33 14.72
N PHE A 172 4.49 -1.23 14.00
CA PHE A 172 4.67 0.07 14.66
C PHE A 172 3.39 0.64 15.24
N TRP A 173 2.24 0.46 14.57
CA TRP A 173 0.97 0.90 15.17
C TRP A 173 0.63 0.07 16.42
N LEU A 174 0.94 -1.23 16.38
CA LEU A 174 0.62 -2.16 17.44
C LEU A 174 1.40 -1.82 18.70
N LEU A 175 2.72 -1.65 18.55
CA LEU A 175 3.60 -1.22 19.63
C LEU A 175 3.25 0.19 20.11
N SER A 176 3.02 1.14 19.19
CA SER A 176 2.63 2.51 19.55
C SER A 176 1.41 2.51 20.45
N ASP A 177 0.34 1.84 20.02
CA ASP A 177 -0.92 1.78 20.73
C ASP A 177 -0.80 1.07 22.10
N ALA A 178 -0.16 -0.10 22.12
CA ALA A 178 0.07 -0.87 23.35
C ALA A 178 0.95 -0.15 24.39
N LEU A 179 1.80 0.77 23.94
CA LEU A 179 2.72 1.55 24.79
C LEU A 179 2.24 2.99 25.04
N GLY A 180 0.96 3.29 24.80
CA GLY A 180 0.37 4.58 25.16
C GLY A 180 0.55 5.68 24.11
N GLY A 181 0.67 5.32 22.84
CA GLY A 181 0.70 6.25 21.71
C GLY A 181 2.08 6.81 21.37
N LEU A 182 3.15 6.06 21.60
CA LEU A 182 4.52 6.50 21.29
C LEU A 182 4.73 6.71 19.78
N CYS A 183 5.54 7.70 19.41
CA CYS A 183 5.92 7.92 18.02
C CYS A 183 6.87 6.82 17.52
N VAL A 184 6.94 6.64 16.20
CA VAL A 184 7.71 5.55 15.58
C VAL A 184 9.22 5.69 15.79
N GLY A 185 9.74 6.91 15.92
CA GLY A 185 11.14 7.16 16.24
C GLY A 185 11.52 6.65 17.63
N GLU A 186 10.71 6.96 18.64
CA GLU A 186 10.89 6.49 20.02
C GLU A 186 10.80 4.96 20.09
N LEU A 187 9.87 4.35 19.37
CA LEU A 187 9.77 2.88 19.28
C LEU A 187 11.03 2.25 18.67
N ALA A 188 11.54 2.84 17.58
CA ALA A 188 12.74 2.36 16.91
C ALA A 188 14.02 2.55 17.74
N GLN A 189 14.02 3.50 18.68
CA GLN A 189 15.15 3.78 19.57
C GLN A 189 15.07 2.99 20.87
N SER A 190 14.03 3.23 21.67
CA SER A 190 13.90 2.75 23.05
C SER A 190 13.26 1.37 23.15
N TYR A 191 12.49 0.97 22.14
CA TYR A 191 11.78 -0.32 22.09
C TYR A 191 12.22 -1.18 20.90
N LYS A 192 13.44 -0.96 20.40
CA LYS A 192 14.02 -1.72 19.27
C LYS A 192 13.94 -3.23 19.47
N TRP A 193 14.12 -3.70 20.72
CA TRP A 193 14.01 -5.12 21.07
C TRP A 193 12.62 -5.69 20.74
N ALA A 194 11.54 -4.94 20.98
CA ALA A 194 10.18 -5.38 20.68
C ALA A 194 9.91 -5.39 19.17
N VAL A 195 10.47 -4.40 18.45
CA VAL A 195 10.45 -4.38 16.97
C VAL A 195 11.19 -5.61 16.43
N GLN A 196 12.36 -5.94 17.00
CA GLN A 196 13.15 -7.10 16.63
C GLN A 196 12.40 -8.41 16.89
N GLU A 197 11.86 -8.63 18.08
CA GLU A 197 11.08 -9.84 18.41
C GLU A 197 9.91 -10.05 17.44
N LEU A 198 9.13 -8.99 17.17
CA LEU A 198 8.03 -9.08 16.21
C LEU A 198 8.53 -9.29 14.77
N THR A 199 9.67 -8.71 14.40
CA THR A 199 10.26 -8.95 13.07
C THR A 199 10.69 -10.41 12.92
N GLY A 200 11.34 -10.99 13.93
CA GLY A 200 11.76 -12.38 13.92
C GLY A 200 10.61 -13.37 13.86
N GLU A 201 9.45 -13.05 14.46
CA GLU A 201 8.25 -13.90 14.33
C GLU A 201 7.52 -13.69 12.99
N LEU A 202 7.36 -12.45 12.52
CA LEU A 202 6.48 -12.15 11.37
C LEU A 202 7.17 -12.23 10.01
N LEU A 203 8.47 -11.94 9.92
CA LEU A 203 9.21 -11.98 8.66
C LEU A 203 9.20 -13.39 8.02
N PRO A 204 9.47 -14.50 8.75
CA PRO A 204 9.42 -15.83 8.17
C PRO A 204 8.05 -16.20 7.60
N LEU A 205 6.96 -15.78 8.27
CA LEU A 205 5.59 -15.98 7.78
C LEU A 205 5.36 -15.24 6.45
N ALA A 206 5.85 -14.00 6.36
CA ALA A 206 5.75 -13.20 5.14
C ALA A 206 6.49 -13.85 3.96
N LEU A 207 7.75 -14.24 4.17
CA LEU A 207 8.60 -14.86 3.16
C LEU A 207 8.05 -16.21 2.70
N GLY A 208 7.67 -17.08 3.64
CA GLY A 208 7.12 -18.41 3.35
C GLY A 208 5.83 -18.30 2.51
N LYS A 209 4.95 -17.35 2.82
CA LYS A 209 3.70 -17.19 2.08
C LYS A 209 3.92 -16.59 0.69
N ILE A 210 4.80 -15.61 0.53
CA ILE A 210 5.09 -15.00 -0.78
C ILE A 210 5.76 -16.00 -1.73
N GLY A 211 6.67 -16.84 -1.22
CA GLY A 211 7.24 -17.95 -1.99
C GLY A 211 6.15 -18.88 -2.53
N ASN A 212 5.15 -19.21 -1.71
CA ASN A 212 4.05 -20.09 -2.10
C ASN A 212 3.01 -19.44 -3.02
N ILE A 213 2.72 -18.14 -2.88
CA ILE A 213 1.73 -17.45 -3.72
C ILE A 213 2.22 -17.39 -5.17
N ASN A 214 3.52 -17.21 -5.38
CA ASN A 214 4.09 -17.01 -6.70
C ASN A 214 4.66 -18.28 -7.35
N SER A 215 4.44 -19.45 -6.72
CA SER A 215 5.00 -20.75 -7.14
C SER A 215 4.47 -21.32 -8.47
N SER A 216 3.54 -20.62 -9.15
CA SER A 216 2.83 -21.13 -10.33
C SER A 216 3.49 -20.80 -11.68
N ALA A 217 4.64 -20.11 -11.69
CA ALA A 217 5.40 -19.84 -12.91
C ALA A 217 6.82 -20.40 -12.78
N GLU A 218 7.13 -21.46 -13.51
CA GLU A 218 8.39 -22.24 -13.43
C GLU A 218 9.68 -21.39 -13.47
N ARG A 219 9.65 -20.17 -14.05
CA ARG A 219 10.80 -19.25 -14.11
C ARG A 219 10.83 -18.17 -13.02
N SER A 220 9.71 -17.87 -12.36
CA SER A 220 9.63 -16.88 -11.28
C SER A 220 9.94 -17.49 -9.91
N ASN A 221 9.81 -18.82 -9.78
CA ASN A 221 10.03 -19.53 -8.52
C ASN A 221 11.46 -19.40 -8.01
N ASP A 222 12.45 -19.54 -8.90
CA ASP A 222 13.87 -19.49 -8.50
C ASP A 222 14.25 -18.10 -7.98
N ARG A 223 13.80 -17.03 -8.66
CA ARG A 223 14.13 -15.65 -8.27
C ARG A 223 13.46 -15.22 -6.97
N ILE A 224 12.22 -15.66 -6.74
CA ILE A 224 11.51 -15.37 -5.48
C ILE A 224 12.11 -16.18 -4.33
N GLY A 225 12.53 -17.43 -4.58
CA GLY A 225 13.30 -18.23 -3.63
C GLY A 225 14.61 -17.53 -3.24
N GLU A 226 15.42 -17.13 -4.23
CA GLU A 226 16.66 -16.37 -4.02
C GLU A 226 16.40 -15.05 -3.27
N MET A 227 15.34 -14.32 -3.60
CA MET A 227 14.94 -13.11 -2.87
C MET A 227 14.67 -13.44 -1.40
N CYS A 228 13.89 -14.47 -1.10
CA CYS A 228 13.57 -14.86 0.26
C CYS A 228 14.82 -15.29 1.04
N GLU A 229 15.76 -15.99 0.42
CA GLU A 229 17.01 -16.40 1.06
C GLU A 229 17.96 -15.23 1.36
N ARG A 230 17.90 -14.15 0.57
CA ARG A 230 18.74 -12.94 0.78
C ARG A 230 18.24 -12.04 1.90
N ILE A 231 16.94 -12.05 2.21
CA ILE A 231 16.35 -11.15 3.21
C ILE A 231 16.61 -11.72 4.61
N SER A 232 17.53 -11.11 5.35
CA SER A 232 17.78 -11.44 6.76
C SER A 232 16.94 -10.60 7.71
N GLU A 233 16.71 -11.12 8.92
CA GLU A 233 16.03 -10.41 10.00
C GLU A 233 16.75 -9.11 10.38
N ASP A 234 18.09 -9.16 10.55
CA ASP A 234 18.89 -7.99 10.91
C ASP A 234 18.79 -6.87 9.88
N GLU A 235 18.79 -7.21 8.59
CA GLU A 235 18.68 -6.22 7.53
C GLU A 235 17.27 -5.64 7.45
N MET A 236 16.25 -6.47 7.61
CA MET A 236 14.86 -6.01 7.68
C MET A 236 14.68 -5.06 8.88
N LEU A 237 15.16 -5.43 10.06
CA LEU A 237 15.10 -4.59 11.27
C LEU A 237 15.75 -3.23 11.05
N LYS A 238 16.93 -3.17 10.41
CA LYS A 238 17.59 -1.90 10.08
C LYS A 238 16.72 -1.03 9.18
N ARG A 239 16.10 -1.61 8.15
CA ARG A 239 15.21 -0.88 7.22
C ARG A 239 13.98 -0.34 7.94
N LEU A 240 13.34 -1.14 8.78
CA LEU A 240 12.19 -0.74 9.60
C LEU A 240 12.54 0.43 10.53
N CYS A 241 13.67 0.36 11.23
CA CYS A 241 14.16 1.44 12.09
C CYS A 241 14.53 2.69 11.27
N ALA A 242 15.24 2.55 10.15
CA ALA A 242 15.65 3.66 9.29
C ALA A 242 14.43 4.43 8.75
N TYR A 243 13.40 3.72 8.30
CA TYR A 243 12.16 4.34 7.87
C TYR A 243 11.48 5.09 9.01
N SER A 244 11.44 4.50 10.21
CA SER A 244 10.85 5.13 11.40
C SER A 244 11.57 6.41 11.81
N PHE A 245 12.91 6.45 11.71
CA PHE A 245 13.67 7.67 11.98
C PHE A 245 13.41 8.77 10.94
N ALA A 246 13.14 8.42 9.68
CA ALA A 246 12.82 9.39 8.64
C ALA A 246 11.46 10.11 8.88
N ILE A 247 10.58 9.51 9.69
CA ILE A 247 9.31 10.08 10.14
C ILE A 247 9.20 10.01 11.67
N HIS A 248 10.29 10.38 12.36
CA HIS A 248 10.48 10.20 13.80
C HIS A 248 9.24 10.50 14.64
N ASP A 249 8.62 11.66 14.44
CA ASP A 249 7.51 12.17 15.26
C ASP A 249 6.14 11.62 14.85
N ALA A 250 6.06 10.76 13.85
CA ALA A 250 4.80 10.20 13.41
C ALA A 250 4.23 9.24 14.47
N VAL A 251 2.96 9.45 14.83
CA VAL A 251 2.18 8.54 15.67
C VAL A 251 1.19 7.79 14.77
N PRO A 252 1.29 6.45 14.65
CA PRO A 252 0.37 5.67 13.85
C PRO A 252 -1.09 5.82 14.33
N SER A 253 -2.03 5.92 13.39
CA SER A 253 -3.44 6.04 13.72
C SER A 253 -4.06 4.68 14.03
N ARG A 254 -4.52 4.49 15.28
CA ARG A 254 -5.28 3.29 15.70
C ARG A 254 -6.48 3.04 14.79
N SER A 255 -7.29 4.05 14.51
CA SER A 255 -8.52 3.89 13.71
C SER A 255 -8.22 3.39 12.29
N VAL A 256 -7.17 3.92 11.64
CA VAL A 256 -6.74 3.45 10.32
C VAL A 256 -6.19 2.01 10.39
N ALA A 257 -5.40 1.70 11.42
CA ALA A 257 -4.85 0.36 11.58
C ALA A 257 -5.95 -0.69 11.82
N LEU A 258 -6.99 -0.35 12.59
CA LEU A 258 -8.13 -1.23 12.82
C LEU A 258 -9.00 -1.40 11.58
N SER A 259 -9.24 -0.34 10.81
CA SER A 259 -10.02 -0.46 9.56
C SER A 259 -9.34 -1.37 8.55
N GLU A 260 -8.00 -1.37 8.53
CA GLU A 260 -7.18 -2.18 7.62
C GLU A 260 -6.65 -3.47 8.26
N PHE A 261 -7.13 -3.85 9.45
CA PHE A 261 -6.55 -4.92 10.26
C PHE A 261 -6.45 -6.24 9.49
N GLN A 262 -7.51 -6.61 8.76
CA GLN A 262 -7.59 -7.86 7.99
C GLN A 262 -6.41 -8.03 7.01
N TRP A 263 -5.95 -6.96 6.37
CA TRP A 263 -4.86 -7.02 5.39
C TRP A 263 -3.48 -6.79 6.02
N ARG A 264 -3.41 -6.54 7.33
CA ARG A 264 -2.17 -6.30 8.08
C ARG A 264 -1.96 -7.43 9.10
N ASN A 265 -2.31 -7.18 10.36
CA ASN A 265 -2.18 -8.16 11.43
C ASN A 265 -3.13 -9.35 11.28
N GLY A 266 -4.33 -9.14 10.74
CA GLY A 266 -5.25 -10.24 10.43
C GLY A 266 -4.66 -11.22 9.42
N TRP A 267 -3.96 -10.70 8.40
CA TRP A 267 -3.29 -11.55 7.41
C TRP A 267 -2.21 -12.43 8.04
N PHE A 268 -1.44 -11.90 8.99
CA PHE A 268 -0.45 -12.69 9.73
C PHE A 268 -1.11 -13.78 10.58
N LEU A 269 -2.20 -13.45 11.29
CA LEU A 269 -2.95 -14.42 12.09
C LEU A 269 -3.57 -15.57 11.26
N GLU A 270 -3.86 -15.31 9.98
CA GLU A 270 -4.27 -16.36 9.03
C GLU A 270 -3.12 -17.28 8.59
N GLN A 271 -1.86 -16.85 8.75
CA GLN A 271 -0.70 -17.68 8.43
C GLN A 271 -0.28 -18.53 9.62
N ASP A 272 -0.10 -17.91 10.78
CA ASP A 272 0.20 -18.57 12.05
C ASP A 272 -0.04 -17.62 13.24
N ILE A 273 -0.21 -18.17 14.45
CA ILE A 273 -0.30 -17.39 15.68
C ILE A 273 1.01 -17.53 16.45
N THR A 274 1.77 -16.44 16.53
CA THR A 274 3.04 -16.41 17.25
C THR A 274 2.91 -15.72 18.60
N SER A 275 3.79 -16.07 19.54
CA SER A 275 3.64 -15.73 20.95
C SER A 275 3.80 -14.23 21.22
N CYS A 276 4.79 -13.58 20.60
CA CYS A 276 5.05 -12.15 20.76
C CYS A 276 3.97 -11.33 20.06
N HIS A 277 3.59 -11.71 18.83
CA HIS A 277 2.49 -11.06 18.10
C HIS A 277 1.19 -11.08 18.89
N LEU A 278 0.80 -12.26 19.41
CA LEU A 278 -0.41 -12.42 20.22
C LEU A 278 -0.38 -11.55 21.48
N ARG A 279 0.77 -11.52 22.17
CA ARG A 279 0.96 -10.70 23.37
C ARG A 279 0.75 -9.21 23.08
N TRP A 280 1.30 -8.69 21.99
CA TRP A 280 1.14 -7.29 21.63
C TRP A 280 -0.26 -6.95 21.11
N LEU A 281 -0.93 -7.87 20.40
CA LEU A 281 -2.34 -7.74 20.04
C LEU A 281 -3.26 -7.61 21.27
N ARG A 282 -3.03 -8.42 22.30
CA ARG A 282 -3.75 -8.30 23.58
C ARG A 282 -3.43 -7.00 24.31
N ALA A 283 -2.16 -6.59 24.32
CA ALA A 283 -1.74 -5.33 24.94
C ALA A 283 -2.36 -4.10 24.27
N ALA A 284 -2.55 -4.14 22.95
CA ALA A 284 -3.30 -3.13 22.19
C ALA A 284 -4.83 -3.23 22.37
N GLY A 285 -5.33 -4.22 23.12
CA GLY A 285 -6.75 -4.39 23.42
C GLY A 285 -7.59 -4.80 22.21
N VAL A 286 -7.04 -5.64 21.31
CA VAL A 286 -7.75 -6.13 20.11
C VAL A 286 -8.07 -7.63 20.18
N ASP A 287 -8.27 -8.18 21.37
CA ASP A 287 -8.61 -9.59 21.62
C ASP A 287 -9.78 -10.11 20.77
N SER A 288 -10.78 -9.25 20.56
CA SER A 288 -11.97 -9.58 19.76
C SER A 288 -11.67 -9.85 18.28
N MET A 289 -10.52 -9.40 17.78
CA MET A 289 -10.08 -9.57 16.39
C MET A 289 -9.18 -10.80 16.20
N ILE A 290 -8.82 -11.48 17.29
CA ILE A 290 -7.97 -12.67 17.28
C ILE A 290 -8.88 -13.89 17.03
N PRO A 291 -8.57 -14.75 16.05
CA PRO A 291 -9.33 -15.98 15.82
C PRO A 291 -9.44 -16.82 17.09
N ARG A 292 -10.65 -17.30 17.41
CA ARG A 292 -10.86 -18.30 18.46
C ARG A 292 -10.65 -19.68 17.85
N HIS A 293 -9.63 -20.39 18.29
CA HIS A 293 -9.43 -21.80 17.99
C HIS A 293 -10.17 -22.68 19.00
#